data_AF-A0AA39A0Q8-F1
#
_entry.id   AF-A0AA39A0Q8-F1
#
_cell.length_a   1.000
_cell.length_b   1.000
_cell.length_c   1.000
_cell.angle_alpha   90.00
_cell.angle_beta   90.00
_cell.angle_gamma   90.00
#
_symmetry.space_group_name_H-M   'P 1'
#
loop_
_entity.id
_entity.type
_entity.pdbx_description
1 polymer ?
#
loop_
_entity_poly.entity_id
_entity_poly.type
_entity_poly.pdbx_seq_one_letter_code
_entity_poly.pdbx_strand_id
1 'polypeptide(L)'
;MISREQKRAAMYKKLQLLRSITNSHAHSKTSILLDASKYIEELKQKVERLNQEAVMAQNSSDEQIPMPVVRVEAKEKGFLINVLTESSCPGLLVFILEAFEELGLEVLQARVSCSSSFHLEAVGGKENTQGQVEHVDAQVVKQAVLRAIENWNKSSEQE
;
A
#
# COMPACT_ATOMS: atom_id res chain seq x y z
N MET A 1 27.29 30.64 -40.26
CA MET A 1 25.88 31.09 -40.10
C MET A 1 24.97 29.96 -40.54
N ILE A 2 23.96 29.59 -39.74
CA ILE A 2 23.01 28.51 -40.09
C ILE A 2 22.04 29.02 -41.17
N SER A 3 21.82 28.24 -42.24
CA SER A 3 20.95 28.65 -43.35
C SER A 3 19.47 28.68 -42.94
N ARG A 4 18.65 29.42 -43.71
CA ARG A 4 17.21 29.54 -43.48
C ARG A 4 16.50 28.19 -43.64
N GLU A 5 16.91 27.35 -44.59
CA GLU A 5 16.41 25.98 -44.75
C GLU A 5 16.71 25.11 -43.53
N GLN A 6 17.93 25.17 -42.98
CA GLN A 6 18.32 24.36 -41.82
C GLN A 6 17.48 24.72 -40.58
N LYS A 7 17.20 26.01 -40.36
CA LYS A 7 16.29 26.46 -39.28
C LYS A 7 14.87 25.93 -39.47
N ARG A 8 14.37 25.93 -40.71
CA ARG A 8 13.03 25.43 -41.04
C ARG A 8 12.94 23.92 -40.82
N ALA A 9 13.93 23.14 -41.25
CA ALA A 9 13.97 21.70 -41.04
C ALA A 9 14.00 21.33 -39.55
N ALA A 10 14.80 22.04 -38.74
CA ALA A 10 14.85 21.81 -37.29
C ALA A 10 13.50 22.10 -36.61
N MET A 11 12.79 23.15 -37.03
CA MET A 11 11.45 23.45 -36.52
C MET A 11 10.45 22.32 -36.81
N TYR A 12 10.44 21.79 -38.04
CA TYR A 12 9.54 20.68 -38.39
C TYR A 12 9.83 19.41 -37.60
N LYS A 13 11.11 19.10 -37.32
CA LYS A 13 11.48 17.98 -36.45
C LYS A 13 10.91 18.14 -35.04
N LYS A 14 11.05 19.33 -34.44
CA LYS A 14 10.48 19.62 -33.10
C LYS A 14 8.96 19.51 -33.09
N LEU A 15 8.30 19.95 -34.15
CA LEU A 15 6.85 19.88 -34.26
C LEU A 15 6.35 18.43 -34.38
N GLN A 16 7.05 17.56 -35.13
CA GLN A 16 6.70 16.13 -35.21
C GLN A 16 6.91 15.42 -33.87
N LEU A 17 7.98 15.76 -33.14
CA LEU A 17 8.20 15.25 -31.80
C LEU A 17 7.06 15.66 -30.86
N LEU A 18 6.69 16.95 -30.87
CA LEU A 18 5.57 17.44 -30.07
C LEU A 18 4.29 16.67 -30.39
N ARG A 19 3.98 16.50 -31.68
CA ARG A 19 2.82 15.74 -32.16
C ARG A 19 2.81 14.29 -31.63
N SER A 20 3.95 13.62 -31.63
CA SER A 20 4.05 12.24 -31.11
C SER A 20 3.85 12.15 -29.60
N ILE A 21 4.40 13.09 -28.83
CA ILE A 21 4.31 13.09 -27.36
C ILE A 21 2.88 13.41 -26.91
N THR A 22 2.22 14.34 -27.60
CA THR A 22 0.86 14.76 -27.28
C THR A 22 -0.20 13.86 -27.92
N ASN A 23 0.22 12.76 -28.57
CA ASN A 23 -0.62 11.84 -29.33
C ASN A 23 -1.60 12.56 -30.29
N SER A 24 -1.14 13.64 -30.91
CA SER A 24 -1.97 14.46 -31.80
C SER A 24 -2.03 13.85 -33.21
N HIS A 25 -3.23 13.61 -33.71
CA HIS A 25 -3.43 13.18 -35.10
C HIS A 25 -3.46 14.37 -36.09
N ALA A 26 -3.34 15.60 -35.62
CA ALA A 26 -3.46 16.78 -36.47
C ALA A 26 -2.30 16.95 -37.46
N HIS A 27 -2.60 17.46 -38.64
CA HIS A 27 -1.62 17.69 -39.72
C HIS A 27 -1.22 19.17 -39.88
N SER A 28 -1.96 20.09 -39.24
CA SER A 28 -1.69 21.53 -39.28
C SER A 28 -0.84 21.96 -38.07
N LYS A 29 0.07 22.92 -38.24
CA LYS A 29 0.92 23.40 -37.14
C LYS A 29 0.11 23.98 -35.98
N THR A 30 -0.93 24.75 -36.31
CA THR A 30 -1.82 25.39 -35.33
C THR A 30 -2.60 24.35 -34.55
N SER A 31 -3.12 23.32 -35.22
CA SER A 31 -3.86 22.24 -34.58
C SER A 31 -2.95 21.40 -33.67
N ILE A 32 -1.72 21.09 -34.10
CA ILE A 32 -0.73 20.38 -33.25
C ILE A 32 -0.43 21.18 -31.98
N LEU A 33 -0.28 22.51 -32.09
CA LEU A 33 -0.04 23.38 -30.95
C LEU A 33 -1.25 23.46 -30.01
N LEU A 34 -2.46 23.55 -30.57
CA LEU A 34 -3.70 23.58 -29.79
C LEU A 34 -3.90 22.26 -29.02
N ASP A 35 -3.70 21.13 -29.69
CA ASP A 35 -3.76 19.80 -29.06
C ASP A 35 -2.71 19.67 -27.94
N ALA A 36 -1.51 20.19 -28.18
CA ALA A 36 -0.45 20.20 -27.16
C ALA A 36 -0.83 21.06 -25.94
N SER A 37 -1.40 22.25 -26.16
CA SER A 37 -1.89 23.11 -25.08
C SER A 37 -2.97 22.41 -24.26
N LYS A 38 -3.92 21.75 -24.94
CA LYS A 38 -4.98 20.97 -24.29
C LYS A 38 -4.41 19.80 -23.48
N TYR A 39 -3.45 19.06 -24.04
CA TYR A 39 -2.79 17.94 -23.36
C TYR A 39 -2.07 18.39 -22.08
N ILE A 40 -1.40 19.55 -22.09
CA ILE A 40 -0.74 20.11 -20.90
C ILE A 40 -1.78 20.45 -19.82
N GLU A 41 -2.92 21.03 -20.21
CA GLU A 41 -4.00 21.35 -19.28
C GLU A 41 -4.61 20.08 -18.65
N GLU A 42 -4.88 19.06 -19.46
CA GLU A 42 -5.36 17.76 -19.01
C GLU A 42 -4.37 17.10 -18.03
N LEU A 43 -3.07 17.15 -18.32
CA LEU A 43 -2.03 16.63 -17.43
C LEU A 43 -2.00 17.38 -16.11
N LYS A 44 -2.08 18.72 -16.15
CA LYS A 44 -2.10 19.55 -14.95
C LYS A 44 -3.29 19.21 -14.06
N GLN A 45 -4.48 19.10 -14.63
CA GLN A 45 -5.68 18.69 -13.90
C GLN A 45 -5.57 17.27 -13.35
N LYS A 46 -4.94 16.34 -14.09
CA LYS A 46 -4.72 14.97 -13.62
C LYS A 46 -3.77 14.92 -12.42
N VAL A 47 -2.70 15.71 -12.44
CA VAL A 47 -1.77 15.83 -11.30
C VAL A 47 -2.48 16.42 -10.09
N GLU A 48 -3.29 17.47 -10.27
CA GLU A 48 -4.03 18.10 -9.18
C GLU A 48 -5.05 17.14 -8.54
N ARG A 49 -5.81 16.38 -9.34
CA ARG A 49 -6.72 15.35 -8.82
C ARG A 49 -5.99 14.26 -8.05
N LEU A 50 -4.90 13.72 -8.60
CA LEU A 50 -4.11 12.70 -7.92
C LEU A 50 -3.52 13.22 -6.60
N ASN A 51 -3.09 14.48 -6.57
CA ASN A 51 -2.59 15.12 -5.35
C ASN A 51 -3.72 15.30 -4.31
N GLN A 52 -4.92 15.68 -4.74
CA GLN A 52 -6.09 15.77 -3.85
C GLN A 52 -6.49 14.40 -3.32
N GLU A 53 -6.51 13.36 -4.15
CA GLU A 53 -6.79 11.98 -3.72
C GLU A 53 -5.74 11.46 -2.74
N ALA A 54 -4.45 11.76 -2.96
CA ALA A 54 -3.38 11.42 -2.02
C ALA A 54 -3.55 12.14 -0.67
N VAL A 55 -3.90 13.44 -0.70
CA VAL A 55 -4.17 14.21 0.51
C VAL A 55 -5.45 13.74 1.21
N MET A 56 -6.51 13.39 0.49
CA MET A 56 -7.74 12.85 1.08
C MET A 56 -7.53 11.47 1.69
N ALA A 57 -6.72 10.60 1.06
CA ALA A 57 -6.32 9.33 1.62
C ALA A 57 -5.47 9.50 2.90
N GLN A 58 -4.70 10.58 3.01
CA GLN A 58 -3.94 10.93 4.22
C GLN A 58 -4.82 11.58 5.30
N ASN A 59 -5.78 12.42 4.91
CA ASN A 59 -6.64 13.16 5.84
C ASN A 59 -7.79 12.32 6.41
N SER A 60 -8.16 11.18 5.79
CA SER A 60 -9.01 10.17 6.45
C SER A 60 -8.27 9.38 7.54
N SER A 61 -6.95 9.58 7.67
CA SER A 61 -6.08 8.96 8.67
C SER A 61 -5.50 9.99 9.66
N ASP A 62 -6.04 11.21 9.73
CA ASP A 62 -5.55 12.28 10.62
C ASP A 62 -6.17 12.22 12.03
N GLU A 63 -6.29 11.00 12.56
CA GLU A 63 -6.19 10.73 14.00
C GLU A 63 -5.28 9.51 14.18
N GLN A 64 -3.96 9.75 14.08
CA GLN A 64 -2.96 9.12 14.93
C GLN A 64 -2.94 7.58 14.93
N ILE A 65 -2.42 6.94 13.87
CA ILE A 65 -1.90 5.57 14.06
C ILE A 65 -0.59 5.34 13.28
N PRO A 66 0.58 5.70 13.85
CA PRO A 66 1.89 5.18 13.41
C PRO A 66 2.06 3.67 13.67
N MET A 67 0.99 2.98 14.06
CA MET A 67 1.01 1.61 14.56
C MET A 67 0.11 0.69 13.71
N PRO A 68 0.50 -0.58 13.57
CA PRO A 68 -0.37 -1.59 12.96
C PRO A 68 -1.71 -1.65 13.66
N VAL A 69 -2.80 -1.66 12.90
CA VAL A 69 -4.14 -1.87 13.45
C VAL A 69 -4.29 -3.37 13.72
N VAL A 70 -4.21 -3.75 14.99
CA VAL A 70 -4.43 -5.14 15.45
C VAL A 70 -5.80 -5.25 16.10
N ARG A 71 -6.66 -6.11 15.54
CA ARG A 71 -7.98 -6.46 16.08
C ARG A 71 -8.02 -7.95 16.38
N VAL A 72 -8.48 -8.30 17.58
CA VAL A 72 -8.69 -9.68 17.98
C VAL A 72 -10.11 -9.80 18.51
N GLU A 73 -10.88 -10.71 17.92
CA GLU A 73 -12.23 -11.05 18.35
C GLU A 73 -12.26 -12.50 18.83
N ALA A 74 -12.78 -12.75 20.03
CA ALA A 74 -13.09 -14.10 20.47
C ALA A 74 -14.32 -14.63 19.71
N LYS A 75 -14.22 -15.85 19.18
CA LYS A 75 -15.30 -16.60 18.51
C LYS A 75 -15.51 -17.94 19.24
N GLU A 76 -16.62 -18.62 18.95
CA GLU A 76 -16.97 -19.90 19.61
C GLU A 76 -15.88 -20.99 19.55
N LYS A 77 -15.04 -21.00 18.51
CA LYS A 77 -13.98 -21.98 18.31
C LYS A 77 -12.56 -21.39 18.26
N GLY A 78 -12.36 -20.20 18.84
CA GLY A 78 -11.03 -19.57 18.86
C GLY A 78 -11.03 -18.05 18.76
N PHE A 79 -10.03 -17.51 18.04
CA PHE A 79 -9.81 -16.08 17.87
C PHE A 79 -9.77 -15.72 16.38
N LEU A 80 -10.47 -14.67 16.00
CA LEU A 80 -10.29 -14.00 14.72
C LEU A 80 -9.29 -12.85 14.92
N ILE A 81 -8.13 -12.97 14.32
CA ILE A 81 -7.01 -12.06 14.43
C ILE A 81 -6.86 -11.33 13.10
N ASN A 82 -6.94 -10.02 13.12
CA ASN A 82 -6.79 -9.16 11.96
C ASN A 82 -5.67 -8.14 12.21
N VAL A 83 -4.68 -8.13 11.33
CA VAL A 83 -3.54 -7.21 11.36
C VAL A 83 -3.52 -6.45 10.05
N LEU A 84 -3.45 -5.13 10.12
CA LEU A 84 -3.36 -4.24 8.97
C LEU A 84 -2.24 -3.22 9.17
N THR A 85 -1.37 -3.08 8.18
CA THR A 85 -0.32 -2.04 8.12
C THR A 85 -0.51 -1.17 6.87
N GLU A 86 0.09 0.02 6.85
CA GLU A 86 0.02 0.93 5.69
C GLU A 86 1.01 0.56 4.57
N SER A 87 2.14 -0.05 4.91
CA SER A 87 3.20 -0.44 3.97
C SER A 87 3.44 -1.95 3.97
N SER A 88 4.05 -2.46 2.89
CA SER A 88 4.52 -3.84 2.85
C SER A 88 5.65 -4.02 3.86
N CYS A 89 5.53 -5.03 4.73
CA CYS A 89 6.45 -5.32 5.81
C CYS A 89 7.11 -6.69 5.58
N PRO A 90 8.25 -6.77 4.88
CA PRO A 90 8.97 -8.03 4.69
C PRO A 90 9.32 -8.65 6.04
N GLY A 91 9.09 -9.95 6.19
CA GLY A 91 9.43 -10.69 7.40
C GLY A 91 8.42 -10.54 8.55
N LEU A 92 7.51 -9.57 8.56
CA LEU A 92 6.57 -9.36 9.67
C LEU A 92 5.67 -10.59 9.95
N LEU A 93 5.29 -11.33 8.90
CA LEU A 93 4.52 -12.56 9.05
C LEU A 93 5.21 -13.58 9.96
N VAL A 94 6.54 -13.68 9.89
CA VAL A 94 7.32 -14.65 10.66
C VAL A 94 7.20 -14.35 12.15
N PHE A 95 7.41 -13.09 12.54
CA PHE A 95 7.25 -12.64 13.93
C PHE A 95 5.84 -12.91 14.47
N ILE A 96 4.80 -12.71 13.65
CA ILE A 96 3.42 -12.94 14.08
C ILE A 96 3.16 -14.45 14.27
N LEU A 97 3.67 -15.30 13.38
CA LEU A 97 3.52 -16.75 13.50
C LEU A 97 4.30 -17.32 14.69
N GLU A 98 5.49 -16.81 14.98
CA GLU A 98 6.25 -17.14 16.20
C GLU A 98 5.43 -16.81 17.45
N ALA A 99 4.80 -15.63 17.49
CA ALA A 99 3.92 -15.27 18.60
C ALA A 99 2.69 -16.18 18.72
N PHE A 100 2.16 -16.72 17.62
CA PHE A 100 1.09 -17.71 17.68
C PHE A 100 1.58 -19.05 18.24
N GLU A 101 2.77 -19.49 17.85
CA GLU A 101 3.39 -20.71 18.36
C GLU A 101 3.70 -20.61 19.86
N GLU A 102 4.27 -19.49 20.32
CA GLU A 102 4.53 -19.24 21.74
C GLU A 102 3.26 -19.24 22.60
N LEU A 103 2.14 -18.79 22.02
CA LEU A 103 0.83 -18.82 22.67
C LEU A 103 0.11 -20.17 22.58
N GLY A 104 0.65 -21.13 21.81
CA GLY A 104 -0.01 -22.40 21.53
C GLY A 104 -1.32 -22.24 20.76
N LEU A 105 -1.41 -21.23 19.88
CA LEU A 105 -2.55 -21.00 19.01
C LEU A 105 -2.39 -21.81 17.72
N GLU A 106 -3.32 -22.73 17.48
CA GLU A 106 -3.36 -23.50 16.23
C GLU A 106 -4.07 -22.67 15.15
N VAL A 107 -3.37 -22.35 14.06
CA VAL A 107 -3.96 -21.59 12.95
C VAL A 107 -4.82 -22.51 12.10
N LEU A 108 -6.14 -22.41 12.26
CA LEU A 108 -7.12 -23.19 11.50
C LEU A 108 -7.30 -22.67 10.06
N GLN A 109 -7.26 -21.35 9.92
CA GLN A 109 -7.40 -20.67 8.64
C GLN A 109 -6.58 -19.38 8.67
N ALA A 110 -5.87 -19.07 7.58
CA ALA A 110 -5.22 -17.77 7.43
C ALA A 110 -5.30 -17.26 5.99
N ARG A 111 -5.43 -15.94 5.84
CA ARG A 111 -5.33 -15.21 4.57
C ARG A 111 -4.33 -14.09 4.74
N VAL A 112 -3.41 -13.97 3.80
CA VAL A 112 -2.34 -12.96 3.84
C VAL A 112 -2.24 -12.25 2.50
N SER A 113 -2.03 -10.93 2.54
CA SER A 113 -1.69 -10.09 1.41
C SER A 113 -0.52 -9.17 1.77
N CYS A 114 0.46 -9.04 0.87
CA CYS A 114 1.68 -8.23 1.09
C CYS A 114 2.03 -7.31 -0.10
N SER A 115 1.10 -7.05 -1.02
CA SER A 115 1.40 -6.37 -2.30
C SER A 115 1.84 -4.92 -2.14
N SER A 116 1.13 -4.16 -1.32
CA SER A 116 1.34 -2.73 -1.06
C SER A 116 1.24 -2.41 0.42
N SER A 117 0.42 -3.18 1.14
CA SER A 117 0.25 -3.22 2.58
C SER A 117 0.36 -4.66 3.07
N PHE A 118 0.67 -4.85 4.36
CA PHE A 118 0.53 -6.16 5.00
C PHE A 118 -0.88 -6.27 5.61
N HIS A 119 -1.59 -7.32 5.19
CA HIS A 119 -2.89 -7.69 5.76
C HIS A 119 -2.88 -9.18 6.09
N LEU A 120 -3.13 -9.49 7.35
CA LEU A 120 -3.26 -10.85 7.85
C LEU A 120 -4.62 -11.00 8.52
N GLU A 121 -5.36 -12.01 8.10
CA GLU A 121 -6.54 -12.51 8.77
C GLU A 121 -6.27 -13.96 9.16
N ALA A 122 -6.33 -14.28 10.45
CA ALA A 122 -6.11 -15.63 10.96
C ALA A 122 -7.21 -16.04 11.95
N VAL A 123 -7.63 -17.30 11.85
CA VAL A 123 -8.53 -17.95 12.80
C VAL A 123 -7.68 -18.92 13.62
N GLY A 124 -7.41 -18.56 14.88
CA GLY A 124 -6.64 -19.38 15.82
C GLY A 124 -7.56 -20.19 16.72
N GLY A 125 -7.53 -21.52 16.61
CA GLY A 125 -8.15 -22.43 17.57
C GLY A 125 -7.19 -22.79 18.71
N LYS A 126 -7.73 -23.32 19.81
CA LYS A 126 -6.92 -23.98 20.85
C LYS A 126 -7.41 -25.42 20.93
N GLU A 127 -6.49 -26.38 21.00
CA GLU A 127 -6.85 -27.77 21.25
C GLU A 127 -7.50 -27.86 22.64
N ASN A 128 -8.75 -28.34 22.68
CA ASN A 128 -9.48 -28.50 23.93
C ASN A 128 -8.94 -29.73 24.69
N THR A 129 -7.78 -29.59 25.35
CA THR A 129 -7.34 -30.59 26.32
C THR A 129 -8.26 -30.47 27.54
N GLN A 130 -9.18 -31.42 27.66
CA GLN A 130 -10.19 -31.50 28.72
C GLN A 130 -9.60 -31.22 30.10
N GLY A 131 -10.03 -30.13 30.74
CA GLY A 131 -9.96 -29.99 32.20
C GLY A 131 -9.40 -28.69 32.78
N GLN A 132 -8.77 -27.81 32.01
CA GLN A 132 -8.27 -26.53 32.53
C GLN A 132 -8.60 -25.40 31.56
N VAL A 133 -9.65 -24.64 31.89
CA VAL A 133 -10.04 -23.43 31.16
C VAL A 133 -9.09 -22.31 31.56
N GLU A 134 -7.83 -22.40 31.14
CA GLU A 134 -7.01 -21.20 30.96
C GLU A 134 -7.44 -20.59 29.62
N HIS A 135 -8.55 -19.85 29.70
CA HIS A 135 -9.00 -19.00 28.61
C HIS A 135 -7.88 -18.01 28.34
N VAL A 136 -7.14 -18.23 27.25
CA VAL A 136 -6.27 -17.18 26.72
C VAL A 136 -7.22 -16.04 26.37
N ASP A 137 -7.06 -14.90 27.03
CA ASP A 137 -7.90 -13.76 26.76
C ASP A 137 -7.59 -13.21 25.37
N ALA A 138 -8.60 -12.73 24.64
CA ALA A 138 -8.40 -12.04 23.37
C ALA A 138 -7.41 -10.87 23.53
N GLN A 139 -7.35 -10.27 24.72
CA GLN A 139 -6.36 -9.27 25.07
C GLN A 139 -4.93 -9.81 25.12
N VAL A 140 -4.70 -11.03 25.64
CA VAL A 140 -3.37 -11.65 25.67
C VAL A 140 -2.88 -11.92 24.26
N VAL A 141 -3.75 -12.45 23.38
CA VAL A 141 -3.45 -12.65 21.97
C VAL A 141 -3.11 -11.32 21.30
N LYS A 142 -3.92 -10.28 21.53
CA LYS A 142 -3.67 -8.95 20.98
C LYS A 142 -2.32 -8.39 21.43
N GLN A 143 -1.97 -8.54 22.71
CA GLN A 143 -0.70 -8.08 23.25
C GLN A 143 0.50 -8.83 22.67
N ALA A 144 0.40 -10.15 22.49
CA ALA A 144 1.47 -10.93 21.86
C ALA A 144 1.72 -10.49 20.41
N VAL A 145 0.65 -10.26 19.64
CA VAL A 145 0.77 -9.77 18.26
C VAL A 145 1.36 -8.35 18.22
N LEU A 146 0.98 -7.46 19.15
CA LEU A 146 1.60 -6.13 19.24
C LEU A 146 3.10 -6.22 19.57
N ARG A 147 3.49 -7.10 20.51
CA ARG A 147 4.91 -7.33 20.82
C ARG A 147 5.69 -7.89 19.64
N ALA A 148 5.10 -8.80 18.88
CA ALA A 148 5.71 -9.34 17.66
C ALA A 148 6.05 -8.22 16.67
N ILE A 149 5.13 -7.26 16.51
CA ILE A 149 5.34 -6.13 15.60
C ILE A 149 6.39 -5.15 16.15
N GLU A 150 6.40 -4.89 17.47
CA GLU A 150 7.47 -4.10 18.10
C GLU A 150 8.86 -4.74 17.93
N ASN A 151 8.95 -6.06 18.06
CA ASN A 151 10.19 -6.79 17.86
C ASN A 151 10.65 -6.74 16.40
N TRP A 152 9.72 -6.88 15.45
CA TRP A 152 10.00 -6.70 14.03
C TRP A 152 10.55 -5.30 13.73
N ASN A 153 9.90 -4.23 14.23
CA ASN A 153 10.38 -2.86 14.05
C ASN A 153 11.83 -2.68 14.54
N LYS A 154 12.15 -3.18 15.74
CA LYS A 154 13.51 -3.11 16.30
C LYS A 154 14.54 -3.88 15.46
N SER A 155 14.15 -5.01 14.88
CA SER A 155 15.04 -5.80 14.02
C SER A 155 15.28 -5.14 12.67
N SER A 156 14.29 -4.41 12.14
CA SER A 156 14.40 -3.71 10.86
C SER A 156 15.23 -2.42 10.92
N GLU A 157 15.42 -1.83 12.10
CA GLU A 157 16.27 -0.65 12.31
C GLU A 157 17.78 -1.00 12.45
N GLN A 158 18.14 -2.28 12.53
CA GLN A 158 19.51 -2.76 12.73
C GLN A 158 20.20 -3.26 11.45
N GLU A 159 19.50 -3.25 10.31
CA GLU A 159 20.06 -3.50 8.96
C GLU A 159 20.37 -2.20 8.21
#